data_AF-A0A7N0U4J3-F1
#
_entry.id   AF-A0A7N0U4J3-F1
#
_cell.length_a   1.000
_cell.length_b   1.000
_cell.length_c   1.000
_cell.angle_alpha   90.00
_cell.angle_beta   90.00
_cell.angle_gamma   90.00
#
_symmetry.space_group_name_H-M   'P 1'
#
loop_
_entity.id
_entity.type
_entity.pdbx_description
1 polymer ?
#
loop_
_entity_poly.entity_id
_entity_poly.type
_entity_poly.pdbx_seq_one_letter_code
_entity_poly.pdbx_strand_id
1 'polypeptide(L)'
;MSRSAVKTIVWNYFETVLVLDLKKARCVYCKCLLRIDLMDGTSHLHAHVKSSLKKKNQVVRQSFFNVNNKNKVKSQTFDQQRFRKKLVSMIIVHENPLSIVDHVGFKNYSFSLRS
;
A
#
# COMPACT_ATOMS: atom_id res chain seq x y z
N MET A 1 -18.25 13.12 -35.61
CA MET A 1 -17.67 11.80 -35.29
C MET A 1 -16.75 11.94 -34.07
N SER A 2 -17.25 11.76 -32.85
CA SER A 2 -16.44 11.95 -31.63
C SER A 2 -16.39 10.66 -30.80
N ARG A 3 -15.42 9.83 -31.20
CA ARG A 3 -14.70 8.78 -30.47
C ARG A 3 -15.47 8.10 -29.35
N SER A 4 -16.24 7.09 -29.76
CA SER A 4 -16.79 6.04 -28.90
C SER A 4 -15.77 5.48 -27.92
N ALA A 5 -16.15 5.55 -26.66
CA ALA A 5 -15.85 4.67 -25.55
C ALA A 5 -15.15 3.34 -25.89
N VAL A 6 -13.83 3.36 -26.06
CA VAL A 6 -13.01 2.21 -25.67
C VAL A 6 -12.82 2.36 -24.16
N LYS A 7 -13.79 1.86 -23.39
CA LYS A 7 -13.54 1.49 -21.98
C LYS A 7 -12.43 0.44 -22.04
N THR A 8 -11.19 0.92 -22.02
CA THR A 8 -9.99 0.09 -22.03
C THR A 8 -10.13 -0.89 -20.86
N ILE A 9 -9.93 -2.19 -21.13
CA ILE A 9 -10.01 -3.32 -20.18
C ILE A 9 -9.34 -2.99 -18.83
N VAL A 10 -8.30 -2.14 -18.89
CA VAL A 10 -7.59 -1.56 -17.76
C VAL A 10 -8.51 -0.98 -16.69
N TRP A 11 -9.60 -0.29 -17.04
CA TRP A 11 -10.51 0.33 -16.07
C TRP A 11 -11.29 -0.68 -15.23
N ASN A 12 -11.39 -1.95 -15.64
CA ASN A 12 -12.00 -2.99 -14.80
C ASN A 12 -11.21 -3.24 -13.50
N TYR A 13 -9.94 -2.83 -13.47
CA TYR A 13 -9.06 -2.97 -12.30
C TYR A 13 -9.02 -1.73 -11.41
N PHE A 14 -9.77 -0.67 -11.76
CA PHE A 14 -9.73 0.63 -11.08
C PHE A 14 -11.13 1.18 -10.74
N GLU A 15 -11.26 1.68 -9.52
CA GLU A 15 -12.37 2.52 -9.06
C GLU A 15 -11.97 3.99 -9.25
N THR A 16 -12.87 4.84 -9.74
CA THR A 16 -12.60 6.29 -9.78
C THR A 16 -12.97 6.90 -8.43
N VAL A 17 -12.06 7.68 -7.85
CA VAL A 17 -12.24 8.30 -6.54
C VAL A 17 -11.89 9.78 -6.65
N LEU A 18 -12.79 10.63 -6.15
CA LEU A 18 -12.55 12.06 -5.97
C LEU A 18 -11.83 12.26 -4.64
N VAL A 19 -10.63 12.83 -4.68
CA VAL A 19 -9.86 13.18 -3.49
C VAL A 19 -9.39 14.61 -3.67
N LEU A 20 -9.91 15.52 -2.83
CA LEU A 20 -9.61 16.97 -2.88
C LEU A 20 -9.91 17.55 -4.28
N ASP A 21 -11.12 17.31 -4.79
CA ASP A 21 -11.60 17.75 -6.12
C ASP A 21 -10.81 17.26 -7.35
N LEU A 22 -9.85 16.35 -7.14
CA LEU A 22 -9.10 15.71 -8.22
C LEU A 22 -9.60 14.28 -8.46
N LYS A 23 -9.93 13.96 -9.71
CA LYS A 23 -10.29 12.60 -10.14
C LYS A 23 -9.04 11.72 -10.16
N LYS A 24 -9.05 10.65 -9.36
CA LYS A 24 -7.95 9.67 -9.27
C LYS A 24 -8.46 8.24 -9.52
N ALA A 25 -7.57 7.37 -10.00
CA ALA A 25 -7.86 5.94 -10.18
C ALA A 25 -7.35 5.17 -8.97
N ARG A 26 -8.24 4.56 -8.20
CA ARG A 26 -7.91 3.64 -7.12
C ARG A 26 -7.86 2.22 -7.66
N CYS A 27 -6.72 1.53 -7.53
CA CYS A 27 -6.66 0.12 -7.87
C CYS A 27 -7.48 -0.72 -6.88
N VAL A 28 -8.34 -1.62 -7.37
CA VAL A 28 -9.18 -2.48 -6.52
C VAL A 28 -8.32 -3.42 -5.65
N TYR A 29 -7.19 -3.90 -6.19
CA TYR A 29 -6.37 -4.95 -5.57
C TYR A 29 -5.34 -4.45 -4.57
N CYS A 30 -4.63 -3.36 -4.88
CA CYS A 30 -3.59 -2.81 -4.01
C CYS A 30 -4.01 -1.52 -3.29
N LYS A 31 -5.20 -0.98 -3.62
CA LYS A 31 -5.76 0.27 -3.08
C LYS A 31 -4.89 1.52 -3.30
N CYS A 32 -3.84 1.45 -4.13
CA CYS A 32 -3.06 2.63 -4.52
C CYS A 32 -3.89 3.60 -5.37
N LEU A 33 -3.69 4.90 -5.12
CA LEU A 33 -4.26 5.98 -5.91
C LEU A 33 -3.28 6.38 -7.02
N LEU A 34 -3.74 6.32 -8.26
CA LEU A 34 -3.02 6.76 -9.45
C LEU A 34 -3.63 8.06 -9.95
N ARG A 35 -2.76 8.96 -10.42
CA ARG A 35 -3.16 10.18 -11.11
C ARG A 35 -3.73 9.80 -12.47
N ILE A 36 -4.92 10.32 -12.78
CA ILE A 36 -5.52 10.24 -14.10
C ILE A 36 -5.44 11.65 -14.68
N ASP A 37 -4.64 11.83 -15.71
CA ASP A 37 -4.66 13.05 -16.51
C ASP A 37 -5.26 12.72 -17.88
N LEU A 38 -6.13 13.59 -18.39
CA LEU A 38 -6.79 13.37 -19.68
C LEU A 38 -5.82 13.40 -20.88
N MET A 39 -4.59 13.89 -20.67
CA MET A 39 -3.55 14.02 -21.69
C MET A 39 -2.58 12.82 -21.72
N ASP A 40 -2.55 12.00 -20.67
CA ASP A 40 -1.64 10.87 -20.57
C ASP A 40 -2.33 9.56 -20.96
N GLY A 41 -1.66 8.76 -21.80
CA GLY A 41 -2.15 7.44 -22.19
C GLY A 41 -2.30 6.50 -21.00
N THR A 42 -3.05 5.39 -21.15
CA THR A 42 -3.32 4.41 -20.08
C THR A 42 -2.12 3.50 -19.73
N SER A 43 -0.94 3.79 -20.26
CA SER A 43 0.28 2.96 -20.14
C SER A 43 0.74 2.81 -18.69
N HIS A 44 0.63 3.85 -17.86
CA HIS A 44 0.98 3.78 -16.45
C HIS A 44 -0.01 2.95 -15.63
N LEU A 45 -1.30 2.99 -15.98
CA LEU A 45 -2.31 2.11 -15.37
C LEU A 45 -2.05 0.65 -15.75
N HIS A 46 -1.74 0.37 -17.02
CA HIS A 46 -1.45 -0.99 -17.49
C HIS A 46 -0.18 -1.57 -16.84
N ALA A 47 0.89 -0.77 -16.74
CA ALA A 47 2.12 -1.15 -16.03
C ALA A 47 1.84 -1.41 -14.54
N HIS A 48 0.96 -0.61 -13.93
CA HIS A 48 0.53 -0.81 -12.56
C HIS A 48 -0.22 -2.13 -12.37
N VAL A 49 -1.18 -2.48 -13.23
CA VAL A 49 -1.92 -3.76 -13.14
C VAL A 49 -0.92 -4.92 -13.18
N LYS A 50 0.01 -4.92 -14.13
CA LYS A 50 1.04 -5.97 -14.26
C LYS A 50 1.95 -6.09 -13.02
N SER A 51 2.28 -4.97 -12.37
CA SER A 51 3.12 -4.96 -11.16
C SER A 51 2.35 -5.28 -9.87
N SER A 52 1.12 -4.78 -9.74
CA SER A 52 0.27 -4.94 -8.56
C SER A 52 -0.12 -6.40 -8.32
N LEU A 53 -0.41 -7.14 -9.39
CA LEU A 53 -0.70 -8.58 -9.35
C LEU A 53 0.53 -9.39 -8.90
N LYS A 54 1.75 -8.99 -9.30
CA LYS A 54 3.00 -9.65 -8.88
C LYS A 54 3.35 -9.41 -7.41
N LYS A 55 3.09 -8.21 -6.89
CA LYS A 55 3.42 -7.85 -5.49
C LYS A 55 2.62 -8.65 -4.46
N LYS A 56 1.38 -9.05 -4.75
CA LYS A 56 0.57 -9.88 -3.83
C LYS A 56 1.19 -11.28 -3.62
N ASN A 57 1.90 -11.79 -4.64
CA ASN A 57 2.62 -13.07 -4.55
C ASN A 57 4.00 -12.96 -3.88
N GLN A 58 4.47 -11.76 -3.53
CA GLN A 58 5.76 -11.53 -2.84
C GLN A 58 5.60 -11.04 -1.40
N VAL A 59 4.40 -11.12 -0.81
CA VAL A 59 4.16 -10.68 0.58
C VAL A 59 4.87 -11.56 1.63
N VAL A 60 5.56 -12.64 1.22
CA VAL A 60 6.36 -13.51 2.12
C VAL A 60 7.82 -13.66 1.68
N ARG A 61 8.47 -12.60 1.19
CA ARG A 61 9.94 -12.56 1.16
C ARG A 61 10.43 -11.24 1.72
N GLN A 62 10.91 -11.29 2.96
CA GLN A 62 11.87 -10.30 3.46
C GLN A 62 13.10 -10.41 2.56
N SER A 63 13.15 -9.61 1.51
CA SER A 63 14.33 -9.52 0.66
C SER A 63 15.36 -8.67 1.39
N PHE A 64 16.36 -9.35 1.97
CA PHE A 64 17.64 -8.76 2.35
C PHE A 64 18.12 -7.83 1.24
N PHE A 65 18.54 -6.62 1.61
CA PHE A 65 18.97 -5.58 0.68
C PHE A 65 20.19 -6.06 -0.11
N ASN A 66 20.06 -6.16 -1.43
CA ASN A 66 21.21 -6.28 -2.32
C ASN A 66 21.75 -4.87 -2.59
N VAL A 67 22.89 -4.55 -1.97
CA VAL A 67 23.62 -3.29 -2.15
C VAL A 67 24.34 -3.34 -3.49
N ASN A 68 23.63 -3.03 -4.58
CA ASN A 68 24.22 -2.46 -5.80
C ASN A 68 23.14 -2.14 -6.83
N ASN A 69 22.42 -1.05 -6.62
CA ASN A 69 22.09 -0.15 -7.72
C ASN A 69 21.57 1.17 -7.18
N LYS A 70 21.82 2.25 -7.91
CA LYS A 70 21.48 3.65 -7.60
C LYS A 70 19.96 3.92 -7.62
N ASN A 71 19.19 3.11 -6.91
CA ASN A 71 17.76 3.23 -6.78
C ASN A 71 17.47 3.83 -5.42
N LYS A 72 17.19 5.14 -5.45
CA LYS A 72 16.45 5.94 -4.47
C LYS A 72 15.81 5.02 -3.42
N VAL A 73 16.47 4.89 -2.27
CA VAL A 73 15.97 4.18 -1.10
C VAL A 73 14.57 4.73 -0.86
N LYS A 74 13.54 3.97 -1.23
CA LYS A 74 12.19 4.31 -0.82
C LYS A 74 12.26 4.12 0.68
N SER A 75 12.31 5.22 1.43
CA SER A 75 12.17 5.16 2.87
C SER A 75 10.91 4.34 3.09
N GLN A 76 11.09 3.17 3.70
CA GLN A 76 9.96 2.36 4.11
C GLN A 76 9.33 3.17 5.22
N THR A 77 8.38 4.02 4.84
CA THR A 77 7.73 4.93 5.77
C THR A 77 7.07 4.08 6.85
N PHE A 78 7.38 4.39 8.10
CA PHE A 78 6.81 3.70 9.24
C PHE A 78 5.29 3.92 9.24
N ASP A 79 4.56 2.90 8.77
CA ASP A 79 3.10 2.93 8.71
C ASP A 79 2.51 2.55 10.07
N GLN A 80 2.23 3.57 10.87
CA GLN A 80 1.65 3.43 12.20
C GLN A 80 0.31 2.67 12.17
N GLN A 81 -0.49 2.79 11.10
CA GLN A 81 -1.76 2.08 10.99
C GLN A 81 -1.56 0.58 10.81
N ARG A 82 -0.52 0.18 10.07
CA ARG A 82 -0.16 -1.23 9.89
C ARG A 82 0.25 -1.88 11.20
N PHE A 83 1.07 -1.21 12.01
CA PHE A 83 1.47 -1.71 13.32
C PHE A 83 0.28 -1.80 14.29
N ARG A 84 -0.59 -0.77 14.31
CA ARG A 84 -1.82 -0.79 15.12
C ARG A 84 -2.71 -1.99 14.82
N LYS A 85 -2.96 -2.29 13.53
CA LYS A 85 -3.77 -3.45 13.14
C LYS A 85 -3.17 -4.78 13.62
N LYS A 86 -1.84 -4.92 13.53
CA LYS A 86 -1.15 -6.12 14.04
C LYS A 86 -1.26 -6.26 15.55
N LEU A 87 -1.13 -5.16 16.28
CA LEU A 87 -1.26 -5.13 17.74
C LEU A 87 -2.68 -5.53 18.17
N VAL A 88 -3.70 -4.95 17.55
CA VAL A 88 -5.11 -5.30 17.82
C VAL A 88 -5.36 -6.78 17.54
N SER A 89 -4.84 -7.32 16.43
CA SER A 89 -4.96 -8.75 16.12
C SER A 89 -4.30 -9.64 17.18
N MET A 90 -3.14 -9.24 17.72
CA MET A 90 -2.45 -9.98 18.78
C MET A 90 -3.28 -9.99 20.07
N ILE A 91 -3.86 -8.85 20.43
CA ILE A 91 -4.73 -8.72 21.60
C ILE A 91 -5.95 -9.63 21.50
N ILE A 92 -6.61 -9.63 20.34
CA ILE A 92 -7.81 -10.45 20.11
C ILE A 92 -7.48 -11.94 20.13
N VAL A 93 -6.43 -12.36 19.42
CA VAL A 93 -6.09 -13.79 19.26
C VAL A 93 -5.62 -14.42 20.57
N HIS A 94 -4.92 -13.65 21.40
CA HIS A 94 -4.33 -14.14 22.65
C HIS A 94 -5.08 -13.68 23.90
N GLU A 95 -6.24 -13.06 23.74
CA GLU A 95 -7.08 -12.53 24.84
C GLU A 95 -6.29 -11.68 25.84
N ASN A 96 -5.30 -10.93 25.35
CA ASN A 96 -4.47 -10.10 26.20
C ASN A 96 -5.29 -8.93 26.74
N PRO A 97 -5.07 -8.50 27.99
CA PRO A 97 -5.75 -7.34 28.53
C PRO A 97 -5.33 -6.09 27.74
N LEU A 98 -6.27 -5.15 27.56
CA LEU A 98 -6.01 -3.90 26.84
C LEU A 98 -4.90 -3.06 27.51
N SER A 99 -4.66 -3.26 28.81
CA SER A 99 -3.58 -2.62 29.59
C SER A 99 -2.18 -3.11 29.23
N ILE A 100 -2.01 -4.13 28.38
CA ILE A 100 -0.69 -4.63 27.97
C ILE A 100 0.17 -3.53 27.34
N VAL A 101 -0.45 -2.56 26.66
CA VAL A 101 0.26 -1.44 26.03
C VAL A 101 0.82 -0.44 27.03
N ASP A 102 0.28 -0.42 28.25
CA ASP A 102 0.72 0.47 29.31
C ASP A 102 1.89 -0.11 30.12
N HIS A 103 2.12 -1.41 29.99
CA HIS A 103 3.18 -2.12 30.68
C HIS A 103 4.56 -1.56 30.32
N VAL A 104 5.38 -1.30 31.33
CA VAL A 104 6.72 -0.71 31.17
C VAL A 104 7.59 -1.55 30.23
N GLY A 105 7.52 -2.88 30.35
CA GLY A 105 8.24 -3.79 29.46
C GLY A 105 7.81 -3.68 27.99
N PHE A 106 6.53 -3.47 27.73
CA PHE A 106 6.02 -3.31 26.37
C PHE A 106 6.43 -1.96 25.76
N LYS A 107 6.45 -0.90 26.57
CA LYS A 107 6.94 0.43 26.18
C LYS A 107 8.43 0.41 25.85
N ASN A 108 9.24 -0.20 26.72
CA ASN A 108 10.69 -0.32 26.50
C ASN A 108 11.01 -1.13 25.25
N TYR A 109 10.35 -2.29 25.07
CA TYR A 109 10.48 -3.08 23.84
C TYR A 109 10.14 -2.27 22.58
N SER A 110 9.00 -1.57 22.60
CA SER A 110 8.55 -0.75 21.47
C SER A 110 9.47 0.43 21.16
N PHE A 111 10.12 1.00 22.19
CA PHE A 111 11.10 2.06 22.06
C PHE A 111 12.39 1.54 21.40
N SER A 112 12.89 0.38 21.82
CA SER A 112 14.09 -0.24 21.24
C SER A 112 13.93 -0.59 19.76
N LEU A 113 12.72 -0.91 19.30
CA LEU A 113 12.43 -1.20 17.88
C LEU A 113 12.39 0.04 16.98
N ARG A 114 12.38 1.26 17.55
CA ARG A 114 12.36 2.51 16.80
C ARG A 114 13.77 3.04 16.49
N SER A 115 14.82 2.40 17.02
CA SER A 115 16.22 2.77 16.78
C SER A 115 16.79 2.19 15.49
#